data_AF-A0A0C9Y758-F1
#
_entry.id   AF-A0A0C9Y758-F1
#
_cell.length_a   1.000
_cell.length_b   1.000
_cell.length_c   1.000
_cell.angle_alpha   90.00
_cell.angle_beta   90.00
_cell.angle_gamma   90.00
#
_symmetry.space_group_name_H-M   'P 1'
#
loop_
_entity.id
_entity.type
_entity.pdbx_description
1 polymer ?
#
loop_
_entity_poly.entity_id
_entity_poly.type
_entity_poly.pdbx_seq_one_letter_code
_entity_poly.pdbx_strand_id
1 'polypeptide(L)'
;MLGRRRNKRRIYLAFFHREFTPDNPIKYHTAFLVAPKRPNTTSEAKNSRIFHVRKDLSNGREERWIFDPKPTRTRSYLLAGVMLLGKVPNAISADALEAIFESVPRLTAPRDNPRWLCRDWIWSALPILVGENVIKPLPSAPNDVWKAGLAFTEAQKVPMLFNPIPCCDALGRKIASEIGPLVKNPTVKHP
;
A
#
# COMPACT_ATOMS: atom_id res chain seq x y z
N MET A 1 12.73 32.61 10.78
CA MET A 1 12.93 31.41 9.93
C MET A 1 11.58 30.82 9.57
N LEU A 2 11.14 30.94 8.30
CA LEU A 2 9.91 30.29 7.84
C LEU A 2 10.11 28.77 7.88
N GLY A 3 9.33 28.09 8.73
CA GLY A 3 9.42 26.66 8.97
C GLY A 3 9.37 25.88 7.66
N ARG A 4 10.40 25.05 7.42
CA ARG A 4 10.40 24.02 6.37
C ARG A 4 9.06 23.29 6.46
N ARG A 5 8.19 23.44 5.46
CA ARG A 5 6.96 22.65 5.32
C ARG A 5 7.37 21.18 5.37
N ARG A 6 7.21 20.54 6.54
CA ARG A 6 7.49 19.12 6.77
C ARG A 6 6.82 18.35 5.65
N ASN A 7 7.60 17.57 4.88
CA ASN A 7 7.10 16.90 3.69
C ASN A 7 5.91 16.01 4.09
N LYS A 8 4.70 16.38 3.65
CA LYS A 8 3.46 15.75 4.10
C LYS A 8 3.42 14.31 3.59
N ARG A 9 3.41 13.34 4.50
CA ARG A 9 3.23 11.91 4.17
C ARG A 9 1.90 11.70 3.45
N ARG A 10 1.91 10.77 2.52
CA ARG A 10 0.77 10.29 1.74
C ARG A 10 0.52 8.86 2.14
N ILE A 11 -0.75 8.50 2.19
CA ILE A 11 -1.18 7.12 2.35
C ILE A 11 -1.86 6.69 1.06
N TYR A 12 -1.39 5.57 0.53
CA TYR A 12 -1.89 4.96 -0.68
C TYR A 12 -2.40 3.56 -0.38
N LEU A 13 -3.44 3.13 -1.07
CA LEU A 13 -3.71 1.71 -1.28
C LEU A 13 -2.86 1.25 -2.47
N ALA A 14 -1.96 0.31 -2.25
CA ALA A 14 -0.97 -0.15 -3.22
C ALA A 14 -1.27 -1.57 -3.70
N PHE A 15 -1.14 -1.79 -5.01
CA PHE A 15 -1.39 -3.06 -5.69
C PHE A 15 -0.06 -3.60 -6.22
N PHE A 16 0.40 -4.70 -5.63
CA PHE A 16 1.64 -5.36 -6.00
C PHE A 16 1.34 -6.62 -6.81
N HIS A 17 1.95 -6.77 -7.98
CA HIS A 17 1.93 -8.04 -8.70
C HIS A 17 2.35 -9.18 -7.77
N ARG A 18 1.62 -10.28 -7.85
CA ARG A 18 1.94 -11.55 -7.21
C ARG A 18 1.73 -12.66 -8.22
N GLU A 19 2.37 -13.78 -7.99
CA GLU A 19 2.09 -14.98 -8.77
C GLU A 19 0.64 -15.42 -8.52
N PHE A 20 -0.03 -15.76 -9.62
CA PHE A 20 -1.35 -16.38 -9.58
C PHE A 20 -1.22 -17.77 -8.98
N THR A 21 -2.09 -18.10 -8.03
CA THR A 21 -2.24 -19.47 -7.54
C THR A 21 -3.72 -19.86 -7.58
N PRO A 22 -4.08 -21.13 -7.80
CA PRO A 22 -5.47 -21.57 -7.78
C PRO A 22 -6.22 -21.16 -6.50
N ASP A 23 -5.53 -21.18 -5.35
CA ASP A 23 -6.09 -20.79 -4.05
C ASP A 23 -6.20 -19.27 -3.84
N ASN A 24 -5.67 -18.47 -4.76
CA ASN A 24 -5.76 -17.03 -4.72
C ASN A 24 -5.78 -16.45 -6.15
N PRO A 25 -6.97 -16.39 -6.76
CA PRO A 25 -7.10 -16.00 -8.16
C PRO A 25 -6.81 -14.51 -8.41
N ILE A 26 -6.57 -13.72 -7.36
CA ILE A 26 -6.32 -12.29 -7.47
C ILE A 26 -4.85 -12.03 -7.80
N LYS A 27 -4.62 -11.34 -8.92
CA LYS A 27 -3.31 -11.01 -9.48
C LYS A 27 -2.46 -10.08 -8.60
N TYR A 28 -3.07 -9.49 -7.57
CA TYR A 28 -2.44 -8.46 -6.75
C TYR A 28 -2.49 -8.77 -5.26
N HIS A 29 -1.34 -8.61 -4.61
CA HIS A 29 -1.25 -8.39 -3.17
C HIS A 29 -1.55 -6.93 -2.87
N THR A 30 -2.44 -6.65 -1.92
CA THR A 30 -2.78 -5.28 -1.54
C THR A 30 -2.23 -4.90 -0.18
N ALA A 31 -1.76 -3.66 -0.08
CA ALA A 31 -1.17 -3.11 1.13
C ALA A 31 -1.42 -1.61 1.24
N PHE A 32 -1.23 -1.03 2.42
CA PHE A 32 -1.05 0.41 2.53
C PHE A 32 0.41 0.77 2.31
N LEU A 33 0.66 1.76 1.46
CA LEU A 33 1.97 2.38 1.27
C LEU A 33 1.92 3.78 1.86
N VAL A 34 2.78 4.06 2.82
CA VAL A 34 2.97 5.41 3.35
C VAL A 34 4.30 5.92 2.86
N ALA A 35 4.29 7.08 2.20
CA ALA A 35 5.47 7.67 1.58
C ALA A 35 5.43 9.20 1.65
N PRO A 36 6.56 9.90 1.60
CA PRO A 36 6.57 11.36 1.49
C PRO A 36 5.97 11.81 0.14
N LYS A 37 5.57 13.10 0.05
CA LYS A 37 5.17 13.68 -1.24
C LYS A 37 6.37 13.68 -2.17
N ARG A 38 6.17 13.23 -3.42
CA ARG A 38 7.19 13.19 -4.47
C ARG A 38 8.47 12.47 -4.02
N PRO A 39 8.35 11.17 -3.73
CA PRO A 39 9.45 10.44 -3.18
C PRO A 39 10.61 10.37 -4.17
N ASN A 40 11.78 10.88 -3.79
CA ASN A 40 12.99 10.68 -4.56
C ASN A 40 13.47 9.22 -4.39
N THR A 41 13.84 8.58 -5.49
CA THR A 41 14.08 7.13 -5.50
C THR A 41 15.37 6.71 -4.79
N THR A 42 16.28 7.64 -4.50
CA THR A 42 17.65 7.33 -4.08
C THR A 42 17.86 7.36 -2.56
N SER A 43 17.09 8.15 -1.80
CA SER A 43 17.30 8.31 -0.34
C SER A 43 16.14 7.82 0.55
N GLU A 44 15.03 7.37 -0.03
CA GLU A 44 13.75 7.31 0.69
C GLU A 44 13.26 5.93 1.10
N ALA A 45 14.06 4.88 0.92
CA ALA A 45 13.75 3.57 1.50
C ALA A 45 13.54 3.66 3.03
N LYS A 46 14.16 4.65 3.68
CA LYS A 46 14.01 4.93 5.13
C LYS A 46 12.75 5.75 5.47
N ASN A 47 12.09 6.37 4.49
CA ASN A 47 10.97 7.29 4.70
C ASN A 47 9.64 6.74 4.19
N SER A 48 9.65 5.58 3.53
CA SER A 48 8.45 4.87 3.12
C SER A 48 8.29 3.56 3.87
N ARG A 49 7.05 3.22 4.20
CA ARG A 49 6.68 1.97 4.87
C ARG A 49 5.51 1.32 4.14
N ILE A 50 5.53 -0.01 4.08
CA ILE A 50 4.39 -0.82 3.71
C ILE A 50 3.78 -1.39 4.98
N PHE A 51 2.46 -1.32 5.08
CA PHE A 51 1.65 -1.98 6.09
C PHE A 51 0.77 -2.99 5.38
N HIS A 52 0.95 -4.28 5.69
CA HIS A 52 0.20 -5.36 5.08
C HIS A 52 0.08 -6.54 6.03
N VAL A 53 -0.83 -7.44 5.68
CA VAL A 53 -0.88 -8.78 6.25
C VAL A 53 -0.38 -9.80 5.24
N ARG A 54 0.26 -10.85 5.73
CA ARG A 54 0.68 -12.01 4.93
C ARG A 54 0.41 -13.31 5.67
N LYS A 55 0.33 -14.42 4.94
CA LYS A 55 0.36 -15.74 5.55
C LYS A 55 1.73 -15.99 6.18
N ASP A 56 1.72 -16.46 7.41
CA ASP A 56 2.89 -17.00 8.09
C ASP A 56 3.00 -18.50 7.78
N LEU A 57 4.06 -18.87 7.08
CA LEU A 57 4.35 -20.25 6.70
C LEU A 57 5.47 -20.88 7.57
N SER A 58 6.02 -20.12 8.52
CA SER A 58 7.20 -20.53 9.29
C SER A 58 6.95 -21.71 10.24
N ASN A 59 5.70 -21.95 10.65
CA ASN A 59 5.39 -22.89 11.72
C ASN A 59 4.83 -24.24 11.25
N GLY A 60 4.60 -24.45 9.94
CA GLY A 60 4.23 -25.74 9.32
C GLY A 60 2.95 -26.45 9.83
N ARG A 61 2.34 -25.98 10.92
CA ARG A 61 1.23 -26.66 11.63
C ARG A 61 -0.06 -25.85 11.64
N GLU A 62 0.01 -24.53 11.61
CA GLU A 62 -1.16 -23.65 11.45
C GLU A 62 -0.77 -22.45 10.60
N GLU A 63 -1.42 -22.29 9.44
CA GLU A 63 -1.36 -21.02 8.72
C GLU A 63 -1.97 -19.94 9.61
N ARG A 64 -1.41 -18.73 9.62
CA ARG A 64 -2.03 -17.55 10.27
C ARG A 64 -1.74 -16.30 9.47
N TRP A 65 -2.64 -15.32 9.52
CA TRP A 65 -2.36 -14.01 8.95
C TRP A 65 -1.66 -13.12 9.97
N ILE A 66 -0.45 -12.68 9.63
CA ILE A 66 0.35 -11.80 10.48
C ILE A 66 0.45 -10.41 9.86
N PHE A 67 0.43 -9.39 10.71
CA PHE A 67 0.78 -8.03 10.34
C PHE A 67 2.31 -7.92 10.22
N ASP A 68 2.79 -7.36 9.11
CA ASP A 68 4.22 -7.35 8.75
C ASP A 68 4.65 -5.95 8.27
N PRO A 69 4.70 -4.94 9.16
CA PRO A 69 5.11 -3.59 8.78
C PRO A 69 6.58 -3.61 8.39
N LYS A 70 6.93 -2.99 7.26
CA LYS A 70 8.34 -2.93 6.84
C LYS A 70 8.73 -1.66 6.11
N PRO A 71 9.98 -1.19 6.31
CA PRO A 71 10.58 -0.20 5.43
C PRO A 71 10.56 -0.70 3.99
N THR A 72 10.32 0.20 3.04
CA THR A 72 10.32 -0.16 1.62
C THR A 72 10.85 0.97 0.77
N ARG A 73 11.32 0.62 -0.43
CA ARG A 73 11.43 1.61 -1.51
C ARG A 73 10.01 1.95 -1.97
N THR A 74 9.74 3.23 -2.19
CA THR A 74 8.41 3.64 -2.68
C THR A 74 8.10 3.09 -4.07
N ARG A 75 9.13 2.79 -4.85
CA ARG A 75 9.04 2.16 -6.16
C ARG A 75 9.71 0.79 -6.14
N SER A 76 8.98 -0.23 -6.61
CA SER A 76 9.50 -1.56 -6.90
C SER A 76 8.97 -2.05 -8.25
N TYR A 77 9.55 -3.14 -8.77
CA TYR A 77 9.08 -3.81 -9.99
C TYR A 77 7.73 -4.50 -9.80
N LEU A 78 7.37 -4.85 -8.56
CA LEU A 78 6.09 -5.45 -8.23
C LEU A 78 4.96 -4.41 -8.14
N LEU A 79 5.26 -3.15 -7.82
CA LEU A 79 4.21 -2.12 -7.66
C LEU A 79 3.58 -1.79 -9.03
N ALA A 80 2.33 -2.20 -9.21
CA ALA A 80 1.56 -2.11 -10.45
C ALA A 80 0.67 -0.87 -10.51
N GLY A 81 0.13 -0.46 -9.36
CA GLY A 81 -0.71 0.72 -9.26
C GLY A 81 -0.87 1.19 -7.83
N VAL A 82 -1.27 2.44 -7.67
CA VAL A 82 -1.64 3.01 -6.38
C VAL A 82 -2.93 3.80 -6.48
N MET A 83 -3.68 3.82 -5.38
CA MET A 83 -4.79 4.73 -5.15
C MET A 83 -4.39 5.67 -4.01
N LEU A 84 -4.45 6.98 -4.24
CA LEU A 84 -4.20 7.97 -3.20
C LEU A 84 -5.44 8.09 -2.29
N LEU A 85 -5.30 7.67 -1.03
CA LEU A 85 -6.35 7.79 -0.03
C LEU A 85 -6.31 9.14 0.69
N GLY A 86 -5.13 9.74 0.82
CA GLY A 86 -5.02 11.07 1.40
C GLY A 86 -3.64 11.46 1.91
N LYS A 87 -3.63 12.52 2.71
CA LYS A 87 -2.44 13.03 3.41
C LYS A 87 -2.55 12.62 4.87
N VAL A 88 -1.54 11.93 5.38
CA VAL A 88 -1.50 11.60 6.81
C VAL A 88 -1.33 12.90 7.60
N PRO A 89 -2.20 13.19 8.58
CA PRO A 89 -2.05 14.36 9.44
C PRO A 89 -0.67 14.41 10.10
N ASN A 90 -0.11 15.62 10.26
CA ASN A 90 1.18 15.80 10.90
C ASN A 90 1.16 15.46 12.40
N ALA A 91 -0.03 15.47 13.02
CA ALA A 91 -0.23 15.13 14.42
C ALA A 91 -0.11 13.62 14.70
N ILE A 92 -0.34 12.77 13.69
CA ILE A 92 -0.20 11.32 13.82
C ILE A 92 1.28 10.99 13.63
N SER A 93 1.94 10.33 14.58
CA SER A 93 3.34 9.93 14.42
C SER A 93 3.50 8.75 13.44
N ALA A 94 4.71 8.22 13.25
CA ALA A 94 4.88 6.96 12.52
C ALA A 94 4.38 5.78 13.37
N ASP A 95 4.74 5.76 14.65
CA ASP A 95 4.40 4.68 15.58
C ASP A 95 2.90 4.65 15.90
N ALA A 96 2.25 5.81 16.02
CA ALA A 96 0.80 5.89 16.19
C ALA A 96 0.06 5.33 14.96
N LEU A 97 0.56 5.62 13.75
CA LEU A 97 -0.01 5.07 12.53
C LEU A 97 0.18 3.55 12.44
N GLU A 98 1.34 3.05 12.86
CA GLU A 98 1.62 1.62 12.93
C GLU A 98 0.73 0.91 13.95
N ALA A 99 0.52 1.50 15.12
CA ALA A 99 -0.40 0.99 16.14
C ALA A 99 -1.86 0.93 15.65
N ILE A 100 -2.31 1.94 14.88
CA ILE A 100 -3.63 1.92 14.23
C ILE A 100 -3.74 0.74 13.25
N PHE A 101 -2.68 0.44 12.48
CA PHE A 101 -2.71 -0.70 11.56
C PHE A 101 -2.63 -2.05 12.28
N GLU A 102 -1.83 -2.15 13.35
CA GLU A 102 -1.72 -3.35 14.18
C GLU A 102 -3.06 -3.71 14.85
N SER A 103 -3.86 -2.71 15.23
CA SER A 103 -5.17 -2.91 15.86
C SER A 103 -6.26 -3.39 14.90
N VAL A 104 -6.02 -3.34 13.58
CA VAL A 104 -6.99 -3.81 12.59
C VAL A 104 -7.20 -5.33 12.75
N PRO A 105 -8.46 -5.80 12.90
CA PRO A 105 -8.76 -7.21 13.00
C PRO A 105 -8.20 -8.00 11.80
N ARG A 106 -7.62 -9.16 12.09
CA ARG A 106 -7.07 -10.10 11.11
C ARG A 106 -7.45 -11.52 11.48
N LEU A 107 -7.59 -12.38 10.47
CA LEU A 107 -7.94 -13.77 10.69
C LEU A 107 -6.76 -14.54 11.31
N THR A 108 -6.90 -14.92 12.58
CA THR A 108 -5.88 -15.67 13.32
C THR A 108 -5.93 -17.17 13.04
N ALA A 109 -7.11 -17.70 12.66
CA ALA A 109 -7.32 -19.09 12.30
C ALA A 109 -7.90 -19.20 10.86
N PRO A 110 -7.06 -19.40 9.82
CA PRO A 110 -7.47 -19.50 8.42
C PRO A 110 -8.51 -20.59 8.14
N ARG A 111 -8.59 -21.63 8.97
CA ARG A 111 -9.64 -22.67 8.88
C ARG A 111 -11.05 -22.09 9.05
N ASP A 112 -11.22 -21.01 9.81
CA ASP A 112 -12.52 -20.39 10.06
C ASP A 112 -13.02 -19.64 8.82
N ASN A 113 -12.10 -19.19 7.96
CA ASN A 113 -12.42 -18.61 6.67
C ASN A 113 -11.25 -18.75 5.68
N PRO A 114 -11.18 -19.85 4.92
CA PRO A 114 -10.07 -20.10 4.00
C PRO A 114 -10.04 -19.12 2.81
N ARG A 115 -11.14 -18.40 2.57
CA ARG A 115 -11.26 -17.40 1.49
C ARG A 115 -10.82 -16.00 1.92
N TRP A 116 -10.45 -15.82 3.19
CA TRP A 116 -9.94 -14.56 3.70
C TRP A 116 -8.55 -14.28 3.14
N LEU A 117 -8.37 -13.07 2.61
CA LEU A 117 -7.20 -12.65 1.87
C LEU A 117 -6.74 -11.26 2.36
N CYS A 118 -5.56 -10.83 1.92
CA CYS A 118 -5.01 -9.52 2.30
C CYS A 118 -5.95 -8.33 2.01
N ARG A 119 -6.85 -8.44 1.02
CA ARG A 119 -7.86 -7.41 0.74
C ARG A 119 -8.91 -7.29 1.85
N ASP A 120 -9.24 -8.38 2.53
CA ASP A 120 -10.24 -8.36 3.60
C ASP A 120 -9.71 -7.55 4.79
N TRP A 121 -8.41 -7.65 5.08
CA TRP A 121 -7.74 -6.74 6.02
C TRP A 121 -7.79 -5.27 5.58
N ILE A 122 -7.60 -4.98 4.28
CA ILE A 122 -7.76 -3.62 3.75
C ILE A 122 -9.18 -3.11 3.99
N TRP A 123 -10.20 -3.95 3.74
CA TRP A 123 -11.60 -3.58 3.92
C TRP A 123 -11.90 -3.25 5.39
N SER A 124 -11.32 -3.98 6.33
CA SER A 124 -11.41 -3.69 7.77
C SER A 124 -10.60 -2.46 8.20
N ALA A 125 -9.44 -2.20 7.59
CA ALA A 125 -8.57 -1.08 7.93
C ALA A 125 -9.14 0.27 7.48
N LEU A 126 -9.74 0.35 6.29
CA LEU A 126 -10.27 1.60 5.74
C LEU A 126 -11.24 2.36 6.68
N PRO A 127 -12.28 1.74 7.27
CA PRO A 127 -13.16 2.44 8.20
C PRO A 127 -12.44 2.85 9.49
N ILE A 128 -11.47 2.08 9.98
CA ILE A 128 -10.64 2.45 11.14
C ILE A 128 -9.82 3.71 10.82
N LEU A 129 -9.18 3.77 9.65
CA LEU A 129 -8.44 4.97 9.22
C LEU A 129 -9.33 6.22 9.10
N VAL A 130 -10.61 6.05 8.74
CA VAL A 130 -11.60 7.14 8.76
C VAL A 130 -11.93 7.55 10.19
N GLY A 131 -12.25 6.59 11.06
CA GLY A 131 -12.59 6.85 12.48
C GLY A 131 -11.46 7.52 13.26
N GLU A 132 -10.22 7.12 12.99
CA GLU A 132 -8.99 7.71 13.55
C GLU A 132 -8.56 9.01 12.85
N ASN A 133 -9.38 9.54 11.93
CA ASN A 133 -9.11 10.76 11.17
C ASN A 133 -7.77 10.76 10.40
N VAL A 134 -7.27 9.57 10.02
CA VAL A 134 -6.07 9.42 9.19
C VAL A 134 -6.37 9.79 7.74
N ILE A 135 -7.56 9.40 7.26
CA ILE A 135 -8.06 9.70 5.91
C ILE A 135 -9.45 10.33 5.98
N LYS A 136 -9.87 10.95 4.88
CA LYS A 136 -11.23 11.49 4.75
C LYS A 136 -12.26 10.36 4.64
N PRO A 137 -13.55 10.63 4.90
CA PRO A 137 -14.63 9.70 4.62
C PRO A 137 -14.53 9.12 3.20
N LEU A 138 -14.78 7.81 3.09
CA LEU A 138 -14.74 7.09 1.82
C LEU A 138 -15.94 7.49 0.96
N PRO A 139 -15.79 7.52 -0.37
CA PRO A 139 -16.91 7.82 -1.27
C PRO A 139 -17.91 6.67 -1.43
N SER A 140 -17.54 5.46 -1.00
CA SER A 140 -18.35 4.24 -1.08
C SER A 140 -17.86 3.22 -0.03
N ALA A 141 -18.47 2.04 0.01
CA ALA A 141 -18.06 0.97 0.91
C ALA A 141 -16.59 0.55 0.68
N PRO A 142 -15.86 0.10 1.72
CA PRO A 142 -14.44 -0.27 1.61
C PRO A 142 -14.10 -1.25 0.49
N ASN A 143 -14.99 -2.22 0.23
CA ASN A 143 -14.85 -3.18 -0.85
C ASN A 143 -14.97 -2.52 -2.24
N ASP A 144 -15.85 -1.53 -2.40
CA ASP A 144 -16.06 -0.83 -3.66
C ASP A 144 -14.94 0.18 -3.94
N VAL A 145 -14.43 0.86 -2.91
CA VAL A 145 -13.19 1.67 -3.03
C VAL A 145 -12.02 0.79 -3.47
N TRP A 146 -11.85 -0.38 -2.85
CA TRP A 146 -10.80 -1.33 -3.23
C TRP A 146 -10.98 -1.81 -4.69
N LYS A 147 -12.20 -2.17 -5.09
CA LYS A 147 -12.52 -2.59 -6.47
C LYS A 147 -12.23 -1.50 -7.49
N ALA A 148 -12.53 -0.24 -7.18
CA ALA A 148 -12.24 0.88 -8.07
C ALA A 148 -10.72 1.02 -8.32
N GLY A 149 -9.90 0.86 -7.27
CA GLY A 149 -8.45 0.89 -7.39
C GLY A 149 -7.88 -0.31 -8.15
N LEU A 150 -8.46 -1.50 -7.93
CA LEU A 150 -8.11 -2.70 -8.67
C LEU A 150 -8.42 -2.53 -10.16
N ALA A 151 -9.65 -2.16 -10.50
CA ALA A 151 -10.08 -1.96 -11.89
C ALA A 151 -9.23 -0.91 -12.60
N PHE A 152 -8.92 0.20 -11.92
CA PHE A 152 -7.98 1.20 -12.45
C PHE A 152 -6.61 0.60 -12.73
N THR A 153 -6.06 -0.18 -11.80
CA THR A 153 -4.73 -0.81 -11.92
C THR A 153 -4.71 -1.82 -13.07
N GLU A 154 -5.75 -2.64 -13.21
CA GLU A 154 -5.86 -3.64 -14.30
C GLU A 154 -5.99 -3.02 -15.68
N ALA A 155 -6.59 -1.83 -15.78
CA ALA A 155 -6.70 -1.10 -17.03
C ALA A 155 -5.37 -0.53 -17.56
N GLN A 156 -4.29 -0.55 -16.76
CA GLN A 156 -2.99 0.00 -17.15
C GLN A 156 -2.22 -1.01 -18.01
N LYS A 157 -2.02 -0.69 -19.29
CA LYS A 157 -1.45 -1.60 -20.31
C LYS A 157 0.09 -1.57 -20.44
N VAL A 158 0.84 -0.94 -19.53
CA VAL A 158 2.23 -0.52 -19.81
C VAL A 158 3.24 -1.16 -18.86
N PRO A 159 4.41 -1.66 -19.34
CA PRO A 159 5.53 -2.03 -18.48
C PRO A 159 5.95 -0.83 -17.62
N MET A 160 5.81 -0.99 -16.32
CA MET A 160 5.72 0.15 -15.40
C MET A 160 7.06 0.79 -15.05
N LEU A 161 8.18 0.16 -15.39
CA LEU A 161 9.45 0.47 -14.74
C LEU A 161 9.97 1.87 -15.06
N PHE A 162 9.80 2.35 -16.30
CA PHE A 162 10.37 3.64 -16.73
C PHE A 162 9.38 4.81 -16.69
N ASN A 163 8.14 4.56 -16.25
CA ASN A 163 7.10 5.57 -16.11
C ASN A 163 6.74 5.80 -14.64
N PRO A 164 6.23 6.99 -14.27
CA PRO A 164 5.57 7.19 -12.98
C PRO A 164 4.53 6.10 -12.74
N ILE A 165 4.40 5.65 -11.48
CA ILE A 165 3.40 4.62 -11.15
C ILE A 165 1.99 5.18 -11.47
N PRO A 166 1.05 4.39 -12.03
CA PRO A 166 -0.31 4.84 -12.25
C PRO A 166 -0.95 5.12 -10.91
N CYS A 167 -1.62 6.25 -10.83
CA CYS A 167 -2.25 6.72 -9.62
C CYS A 167 -3.71 7.08 -9.92
N CYS A 168 -4.61 6.63 -9.06
CA CYS A 168 -6.01 7.07 -9.06
C CYS A 168 -6.40 7.68 -7.72
N ASP A 169 -7.53 8.38 -7.69
CA ASP A 169 -8.19 8.79 -6.45
C ASP A 169 -9.10 7.67 -5.89
N ALA A 170 -9.77 7.93 -4.76
CA ALA A 170 -10.67 6.98 -4.11
C ALA A 170 -11.93 6.61 -4.93
N LEU A 171 -12.18 7.29 -6.05
CA LEU A 171 -13.24 6.98 -7.01
C LEU A 171 -12.70 6.18 -8.22
N GLY A 172 -11.43 5.81 -8.23
CA GLY A 172 -10.77 5.12 -9.34
C GLY A 172 -10.45 6.04 -10.52
N ARG A 173 -10.57 7.37 -10.38
CA ARG A 173 -10.30 8.32 -11.45
C ARG A 173 -8.80 8.58 -11.52
N LYS A 174 -8.24 8.60 -12.74
CA LYS A 174 -6.82 8.86 -12.96
C LYS A 174 -6.42 10.22 -12.38
N ILE A 175 -5.31 10.24 -11.64
CA ILE A 175 -4.67 11.47 -11.16
C ILE A 175 -3.17 11.46 -11.50
N ALA A 176 -2.55 12.64 -11.47
CA ALA A 176 -1.10 12.74 -11.62
C ALA A 176 -0.39 12.00 -10.47
N SER A 177 0.53 11.11 -10.82
CA SER A 177 1.30 10.37 -9.83
C SER A 177 2.35 11.23 -9.16
N GLU A 178 2.46 11.11 -7.85
CA GLU A 178 3.56 11.70 -7.10
C GLU A 178 4.78 10.75 -7.06
N ILE A 179 4.60 9.44 -7.30
CA ILE A 179 5.67 8.44 -7.26
C ILE A 179 6.25 8.27 -8.68
N GLY A 180 7.51 8.68 -8.84
CA GLY A 180 8.22 8.70 -10.12
C GLY A 180 8.58 7.32 -10.70
N PRO A 181 9.28 7.31 -11.84
CA PRO A 181 9.76 6.08 -12.46
C PRO A 181 10.77 5.35 -11.57
N LEU A 182 10.98 4.07 -11.83
CA LEU A 182 12.07 3.33 -11.20
C LEU A 182 13.40 3.83 -11.81
N VAL A 183 14.17 4.57 -11.03
CA VAL A 183 15.50 5.02 -11.45
C VAL A 183 16.45 3.82 -11.38
N LYS A 184 17.12 3.48 -12.50
CA LYS A 184 18.24 2.54 -12.49
C LYS A 184 19.30 3.10 -11.53
N ASN A 185 19.85 2.26 -10.63
CA ASN A 185 20.96 2.68 -9.76
C ASN A 185 21.98 3.49 -10.57
N PRO A 186 22.27 4.75 -10.22
CA PRO A 186 23.43 5.42 -10.77
C PRO A 186 24.64 4.67 -10.23
N THR A 187 25.46 4.11 -11.13
CA THR A 187 26.81 3.59 -10.89
C THR A 187 26.93 2.37 -9.96
N VAL A 188 26.91 1.17 -10.55
CA VAL A 188 28.03 0.25 -10.31
C VAL A 188 29.07 0.65 -11.35
N LYS A 189 30.15 1.32 -10.94
CA LYS A 189 31.35 1.33 -11.77
C LYS A 189 31.84 -0.11 -11.78
N HIS A 190 31.81 -0.76 -12.93
CA HIS A 190 32.51 -2.02 -13.09
C HIS A 190 34.00 -1.77 -12.74
N PRO A 191 34.62 -2.65 -11.93
CA PRO A 191 36.05 -2.58 -11.67
C PRO A 191 36.87 -2.69 -12.95
#